data_AF-A0AAW0JS46-F1
#
_entry.id   AF-A0AAW0JS46-F1
#
_cell.length_a   1.000
_cell.length_b   1.000
_cell.length_c   1.000
_cell.angle_alpha   90.00
_cell.angle_beta   90.00
_cell.angle_gamma   90.00
#
_symmetry.space_group_name_H-M   'P 1'
#
loop_
_entity.id
_entity.type
_entity.pdbx_description
1 polymer ?
#
loop_
_entity_poly.entity_id
_entity_poly.type
_entity_poly.pdbx_seq_one_letter_code
_entity_poly.pdbx_strand_id
1 'polypeptide(L)'
;MIYAYYHPNVEKWMERLEECETKRRVSIKASIVAVSVVYICLRNFTQQFRSFSLALLSWLGKITLETYISQFHIWLRSNVPNGQPKWLLSLIPEYPMLNFMLTIAIYVIISHRLFELTNTLKTVFIPTKDNRRLFSNFVAGAAICVCVYFIAFILVQIPH
;
A
#
# COMPACT_ATOMS: atom_id res chain seq x y z
N MET A 1 -1.71 -2.44 6.39
CA MET A 1 -2.32 -1.69 7.51
C MET A 1 -2.99 -2.57 8.57
N ILE A 2 -3.99 -3.41 8.22
CA ILE A 2 -4.74 -4.21 9.20
C ILE A 2 -3.84 -5.10 10.08
N TYR A 3 -2.80 -5.69 9.50
CA TYR A 3 -1.86 -6.54 10.23
C TYR A 3 -1.17 -5.79 11.38
N ALA A 4 -0.88 -4.50 11.26
CA ALA A 4 -0.27 -3.72 12.35
C ALA A 4 -1.19 -3.59 13.58
N TYR A 5 -2.51 -3.56 13.39
CA TYR A 5 -3.48 -3.54 14.49
C TYR A 5 -3.68 -4.92 15.12
N TYR A 6 -3.58 -5.98 14.32
CA TYR A 6 -3.91 -7.34 14.76
C TYR A 6 -2.69 -8.24 15.00
N HIS A 7 -1.47 -7.80 14.72
CA HIS A 7 -0.24 -8.59 14.87
C HIS A 7 -0.17 -9.38 16.18
N PRO A 8 -0.29 -8.76 17.38
CA PRO A 8 -0.17 -9.50 18.63
C PRO A 8 -1.31 -10.49 18.86
N ASN A 9 -2.48 -10.26 18.27
CA ASN A 9 -3.59 -11.19 18.35
C ASN A 9 -3.38 -12.36 17.39
N VAL A 10 -3.00 -12.08 16.13
CA VAL A 10 -2.76 -13.09 15.09
C VAL A 10 -1.65 -14.04 15.52
N GLU A 11 -0.58 -13.53 16.11
CA GLU A 11 0.53 -14.34 16.64
C GLU A 11 0.03 -15.33 17.71
N LYS A 12 -0.73 -14.84 18.71
CA LYS A 12 -1.37 -15.70 19.71
C LYS A 12 -2.33 -16.73 19.10
N TRP A 13 -3.07 -16.37 18.05
CA TRP A 13 -3.95 -17.31 17.35
C TRP A 13 -3.14 -18.37 16.60
N MET A 14 -2.01 -18.01 15.99
CA MET A 14 -1.12 -18.95 15.31
C MET A 14 -0.45 -19.91 16.29
N GLU A 15 0.08 -19.40 17.40
CA GLU A 15 0.65 -20.23 18.47
C GLU A 15 -0.39 -21.24 18.99
N ARG A 16 -1.59 -20.76 19.32
CA ARG A 16 -2.70 -21.63 19.74
C ARG A 16 -3.06 -22.66 18.69
N LEU A 17 -2.99 -22.32 17.40
CA LEU A 17 -3.27 -23.24 16.30
C LEU A 17 -2.16 -24.30 16.13
N GLU A 18 -0.92 -23.97 16.46
CA GLU A 18 0.22 -24.90 16.47
C GLU A 18 0.17 -25.85 17.68
N GLU A 19 -0.29 -25.37 18.83
CA GLU A 19 -0.52 -26.18 20.03
C GLU A 19 -1.77 -27.08 19.93
N CYS A 20 -2.62 -26.90 18.92
CA CYS A 20 -3.80 -27.73 18.71
C CYS A 20 -3.44 -29.17 18.33
N GLU A 21 -4.25 -30.13 18.78
CA GLU A 21 -4.21 -31.49 18.27
C GLU A 21 -4.27 -31.53 16.74
N THR A 22 -3.50 -32.47 16.14
CA THR A 22 -3.38 -32.62 14.69
C THR A 22 -4.75 -32.75 14.00
N LYS A 23 -5.71 -33.44 14.61
CA LYS A 23 -7.09 -33.57 14.09
C LYS A 23 -7.80 -32.23 13.99
N ARG A 24 -7.70 -31.38 15.03
CA ARG A 24 -8.30 -30.04 15.06
C ARG A 24 -7.62 -29.10 14.06
N ARG A 25 -6.29 -29.15 13.97
CA ARG A 25 -5.52 -28.35 12.99
C ARG A 25 -5.90 -28.69 11.54
N VAL A 26 -6.03 -29.97 11.21
CA VAL A 26 -6.46 -30.42 9.88
C VAL A 26 -7.90 -29.99 9.59
N SER A 27 -8.82 -30.11 10.55
CA SER A 27 -10.21 -29.65 10.41
C SER A 27 -10.30 -28.14 10.12
N ILE A 28 -9.52 -27.31 10.83
CA ILE A 28 -9.48 -25.86 10.59
C ILE A 28 -8.94 -25.56 9.19
N LYS A 29 -7.82 -26.18 8.80
CA LYS A 29 -7.26 -25.99 7.44
C LYS A 29 -8.24 -26.45 6.35
N ALA A 30 -8.90 -27.60 6.54
CA ALA A 30 -9.90 -28.11 5.61
C ALA A 30 -11.11 -27.18 5.52
N SER A 31 -11.55 -26.58 6.63
CA SER A 31 -12.64 -25.62 6.65
C SER A 31 -12.29 -24.35 5.85
N ILE A 32 -11.07 -23.82 6.00
CA ILE A 32 -10.59 -22.67 5.23
C ILE A 32 -10.58 -22.99 3.73
N VAL A 33 -10.07 -24.18 3.36
CA VAL A 33 -10.06 -24.64 1.96
C VAL A 33 -11.48 -24.78 1.42
N ALA A 34 -12.39 -25.41 2.16
CA ALA A 34 -13.78 -25.59 1.75
C ALA A 34 -14.49 -24.24 1.52
N VAL A 35 -14.35 -23.29 2.44
CA VAL A 35 -14.90 -21.93 2.29
C VAL A 35 -14.32 -21.24 1.05
N SER A 36 -13.01 -21.38 0.81
CA SER A 36 -12.34 -20.81 -0.36
C SER A 36 -12.87 -21.40 -1.67
N VAL A 37 -13.07 -22.71 -1.72
CA VAL A 37 -13.64 -23.42 -2.89
C VAL A 37 -15.07 -22.96 -3.14
N VAL A 38 -15.90 -22.88 -2.10
CA VAL A 38 -17.29 -22.39 -2.21
C VAL A 38 -17.33 -20.96 -2.77
N TYR A 39 -16.47 -20.07 -2.26
CA TYR A 39 -16.35 -18.71 -2.78
C TYR A 39 -15.97 -18.67 -4.28
N ILE A 40 -15.00 -19.49 -4.69
CA ILE A 40 -14.57 -19.58 -6.09
C ILE A 40 -15.73 -20.08 -6.98
N CYS A 41 -16.45 -21.12 -6.56
CA CYS A 41 -17.59 -21.65 -7.29
C CYS A 41 -18.72 -20.60 -7.46
N LEU A 42 -19.07 -19.89 -6.38
CA LEU A 42 -20.11 -18.85 -6.42
C LEU A 42 -19.72 -17.67 -7.31
N ARG A 43 -18.45 -17.23 -7.26
CA ARG A 43 -17.93 -16.16 -8.13
C ARG A 43 -17.97 -16.57 -9.61
N ASN A 44 -17.71 -17.84 -9.93
CA ASN A 44 -17.71 -18.33 -11.30
C ASN A 44 -19.12 -18.56 -11.87
N PHE A 45 -20.11 -18.84 -11.02
CA PHE A 45 -21.49 -19.05 -11.46
C PHE A 45 -22.20 -17.74 -11.84
N THR A 46 -21.86 -16.62 -11.18
CA THR A 46 -22.58 -15.35 -11.36
C THR A 46 -21.72 -14.31 -12.08
N GLN A 47 -22.04 -14.07 -13.36
CA GLN A 47 -21.30 -13.11 -14.21
C GLN A 47 -21.35 -11.66 -13.68
N GLN A 48 -22.45 -11.24 -13.05
CA GLN A 48 -22.55 -9.92 -12.41
C GLN A 48 -21.55 -9.76 -11.25
N PHE A 49 -21.44 -10.74 -10.34
CA PHE A 49 -20.49 -10.67 -9.23
C PHE A 49 -19.04 -10.63 -9.72
N ARG A 50 -18.73 -11.42 -10.75
CA ARG A 50 -17.41 -11.41 -11.40
C ARG A 50 -17.10 -10.03 -11.98
N SER A 51 -18.04 -9.42 -12.68
CA SER A 51 -17.85 -8.12 -13.34
C SER A 51 -17.69 -6.99 -12.33
N PHE A 52 -18.51 -6.95 -11.27
CA PHE A 52 -18.38 -5.95 -10.21
C PHE A 52 -17.05 -6.10 -9.45
N SER A 53 -16.69 -7.33 -9.06
CA SER A 53 -15.44 -7.59 -8.33
C SER A 53 -14.21 -7.26 -9.18
N LEU A 54 -14.24 -7.53 -10.48
CA LEU A 54 -13.15 -7.18 -11.40
C LEU A 54 -13.05 -5.68 -11.63
N ALA A 55 -14.18 -4.97 -11.73
CA ALA A 55 -14.18 -3.51 -11.86
C ALA A 55 -13.62 -2.84 -10.60
N LEU A 56 -14.07 -3.28 -9.41
CA LEU A 56 -13.55 -2.81 -8.13
C LEU A 56 -12.06 -3.12 -7.99
N LEU A 57 -11.65 -4.37 -8.28
CA LEU A 57 -10.24 -4.77 -8.22
C LEU A 57 -9.38 -4.02 -9.24
N SER A 58 -9.91 -3.73 -10.43
CA SER A 58 -9.21 -2.92 -11.43
C SER A 58 -9.07 -1.46 -10.98
N TRP A 59 -10.07 -0.92 -10.29
CA TRP A 59 -10.00 0.44 -9.75
C TRP A 59 -9.00 0.52 -8.60
N LEU A 60 -9.08 -0.41 -7.65
CA LEU A 60 -8.09 -0.54 -6.57
C LEU A 60 -6.68 -0.76 -7.15
N GLY A 61 -6.54 -1.64 -8.14
CA GLY A 61 -5.29 -1.95 -8.83
C GLY A 61 -4.56 -0.75 -9.43
N LYS A 62 -5.30 0.30 -9.82
CA LYS A 62 -4.71 1.54 -10.35
C LYS A 62 -4.10 2.40 -9.25
N ILE A 63 -4.71 2.44 -8.07
CA ILE A 63 -4.27 3.26 -6.94
C ILE A 63 -3.32 2.51 -5.99
N THR A 64 -3.16 1.18 -6.14
CA THR A 64 -2.38 0.37 -5.18
C THR A 64 -0.93 0.81 -5.04
N LEU A 65 -0.29 1.25 -6.11
CA LEU A 65 1.10 1.70 -6.06
C LEU A 65 1.25 2.93 -5.15
N GLU A 66 0.40 3.93 -5.35
CA GLU A 66 0.37 5.15 -4.53
C GLU A 66 0.01 4.80 -3.08
N THR A 67 -1.01 3.94 -2.93
CA THR A 67 -1.46 3.38 -1.65
C THR A 67 -0.39 2.51 -0.99
N TYR A 68 0.65 2.07 -1.68
CA TYR A 68 1.77 1.33 -1.10
C TYR A 68 2.87 2.29 -0.65
N ILE A 69 3.26 3.24 -1.51
CA ILE A 69 4.31 4.22 -1.21
C ILE A 69 3.89 5.16 -0.08
N SER A 70 2.65 5.64 -0.10
CA SER A 70 2.07 6.45 0.98
C SER A 70 2.05 5.70 2.32
N GLN A 71 2.07 4.36 2.31
CA GLN A 71 1.99 3.56 3.53
C GLN A 71 3.31 3.74 4.28
N PHE A 72 4.43 3.74 3.56
CA PHE A 72 5.74 3.94 4.15
C PHE A 72 5.99 5.39 4.56
N HIS A 73 5.55 6.36 3.75
CA HIS A 73 5.94 7.77 3.93
C HIS A 73 5.02 8.57 4.87
N ILE A 74 3.71 8.31 4.80
CA ILE A 74 2.70 9.04 5.60
C ILE A 74 2.40 8.27 6.89
N TRP A 75 2.28 6.95 6.78
CA TRP A 75 1.71 6.14 7.85
C TRP A 75 2.76 5.43 8.72
N LEU A 76 3.80 4.87 8.11
CA LEU A 76 4.81 4.03 8.78
C LEU A 76 6.11 4.80 9.03
N ARG A 77 6.02 6.01 9.60
CA ARG A 77 7.22 6.77 9.94
C ARG A 77 7.94 6.10 11.12
N SER A 78 9.04 5.40 10.82
CA SER A 78 9.97 4.89 11.84
C SER A 78 11.20 5.81 11.89
N ASN A 79 11.56 6.24 13.09
CA ASN A 79 12.84 6.92 13.34
C ASN A 79 14.02 5.92 13.45
N VAL A 80 13.75 4.61 13.33
CA VAL A 80 14.75 3.54 13.52
C VAL A 80 14.91 2.73 12.22
N PRO A 81 16.13 2.53 11.71
CA PRO A 81 16.39 1.63 10.58
C PRO A 81 15.89 0.22 10.93
N ASN A 82 15.08 -0.39 10.06
CA ASN A 82 14.49 -1.73 10.24
C ASN A 82 13.59 -1.92 11.48
N GLY A 83 13.19 -0.85 12.16
CA GLY A 83 12.24 -0.91 13.28
C GLY A 83 10.81 -1.16 12.79
N GLN A 84 10.06 -2.02 13.49
CA GLN A 84 8.62 -2.07 13.28
C GLN A 84 7.99 -0.69 13.53
N PRO A 85 7.05 -0.25 12.68
CA PRO A 85 6.34 1.02 12.80
C PRO A 85 5.56 1.09 14.13
N LYS A 86 6.08 1.82 15.11
CA LYS A 86 5.43 1.92 16.44
C LYS A 86 4.26 2.90 16.48
N TRP A 87 4.20 3.84 15.53
CA TRP A 87 3.21 4.91 15.54
C TRP A 87 2.18 4.69 14.45
N LEU A 88 0.94 4.54 14.89
CA LEU A 88 -0.25 4.37 14.09
C LEU A 88 -1.04 5.68 14.23
N LEU A 89 -1.53 6.29 13.16
CA LEU A 89 -2.33 7.51 13.31
C LEU A 89 -3.57 7.15 14.13
N SER A 90 -3.66 7.75 15.31
CA SER A 90 -4.79 7.62 16.22
C SER A 90 -5.50 8.96 16.22
N LEU A 91 -6.67 9.03 15.59
CA LEU A 91 -7.48 10.24 15.50
C LEU A 91 -8.44 10.36 16.70
N ILE A 92 -8.87 9.23 17.24
CA ILE A 92 -9.79 9.10 18.37
C ILE A 92 -9.13 8.23 19.45
N PRO A 93 -8.84 8.75 20.65
CA PRO A 93 -8.30 7.93 21.73
C PRO A 93 -9.28 6.81 22.14
N GLU A 94 -8.76 5.67 22.61
CA GLU A 94 -9.52 4.48 23.10
C GLU A 94 -10.36 3.67 22.08
N TYR A 95 -10.49 4.10 20.82
CA TYR A 95 -11.28 3.36 19.79
C TYR A 95 -10.45 2.88 18.59
N PRO A 96 -9.70 1.77 18.71
CA PRO A 96 -8.77 1.31 17.68
C PRO A 96 -9.46 0.90 16.36
N MET A 97 -10.65 0.29 16.42
CA MET A 97 -11.38 -0.14 15.23
C MET A 97 -11.98 1.04 14.44
N LEU A 98 -12.45 2.07 15.17
CA LEU A 98 -12.95 3.28 14.54
C LEU A 98 -11.81 4.08 13.91
N ASN A 99 -10.68 4.18 14.61
CA ASN A 99 -9.45 4.74 14.03
C ASN A 99 -9.04 4.01 12.76
N PHE A 100 -9.11 2.68 12.74
CA PHE A 100 -8.78 1.89 11.55
C PHE A 100 -9.70 2.22 10.37
N MET A 101 -11.02 2.28 10.59
CA MET A 101 -11.98 2.63 9.53
C MET A 101 -11.75 4.05 9.01
N LEU A 102 -11.60 5.03 9.91
CA LEU A 102 -11.41 6.43 9.56
C LEU A 102 -10.08 6.64 8.83
N THR A 103 -9.03 6.00 9.34
CA THR A 103 -7.71 5.97 8.73
C THR A 103 -7.76 5.46 7.31
N ILE A 104 -8.39 4.30 7.07
CA ILE A 104 -8.47 3.73 5.73
C ILE A 104 -9.24 4.65 4.80
N ALA A 105 -10.34 5.25 5.28
CA ALA A 105 -11.11 6.19 4.49
C ALA A 105 -10.26 7.40 4.06
N ILE A 106 -9.60 8.06 5.01
CA ILE A 106 -8.70 9.19 4.73
C ILE A 106 -7.57 8.76 3.79
N TYR A 107 -7.01 7.58 4.02
CA TYR A 107 -5.88 7.06 3.28
C TYR A 107 -6.21 6.73 1.82
N VAL A 108 -7.37 6.11 1.56
CA VAL A 108 -7.87 5.84 0.20
C VAL A 108 -8.15 7.15 -0.54
N ILE A 109 -8.72 8.15 0.15
CA ILE A 109 -8.98 9.48 -0.44
C ILE A 109 -7.67 10.16 -0.83
N ILE A 110 -6.68 10.19 0.07
CA ILE A 110 -5.35 10.78 -0.21
C ILE A 110 -4.67 10.05 -1.37
N SER A 111 -4.70 8.71 -1.37
CA SER A 111 -4.07 7.90 -2.41
C SER A 111 -4.73 8.13 -3.78
N HIS A 112 -6.05 8.32 -3.84
CA HIS A 112 -6.74 8.67 -5.08
C HIS A 112 -6.31 10.04 -5.61
N ARG A 113 -6.15 11.04 -4.74
CA ARG A 113 -5.67 12.37 -5.13
C ARG A 113 -4.21 12.34 -5.60
N LEU A 114 -3.35 11.60 -4.90
CA LEU A 114 -1.97 11.38 -5.33
C LEU A 114 -1.93 10.70 -6.69
N PHE A 115 -2.77 9.69 -6.94
CA PHE A 115 -2.86 9.04 -8.23
C PHE A 115 -3.25 10.00 -9.38
N GLU A 116 -4.22 10.89 -9.18
CA GLU A 116 -4.59 11.91 -10.17
C GLU A 116 -3.42 12.87 -10.46
N LEU A 117 -2.73 13.31 -9.40
CA LEU A 117 -1.57 14.18 -9.51
C LEU A 117 -0.38 13.49 -10.20
N THR A 118 -0.05 12.25 -9.84
CA THR A 118 1.04 11.48 -10.46
C THR A 118 0.78 11.26 -11.95
N ASN A 119 -0.47 10.95 -12.33
CA ASN A 119 -0.80 10.80 -13.75
C ASN A 119 -0.71 12.11 -14.53
N THR A 120 -1.15 13.22 -13.93
CA THR A 120 -1.01 14.56 -14.53
C THR A 120 0.46 14.93 -14.67
N LEU A 121 1.28 14.65 -13.66
CA LEU A 121 2.71 14.90 -13.69
C LEU A 121 3.40 14.05 -14.77
N LYS A 122 3.04 12.77 -14.85
CA LYS A 122 3.55 11.84 -15.87
C LYS A 122 3.28 12.33 -17.29
N THR A 123 2.08 12.84 -17.58
CA THR A 123 1.77 13.34 -18.94
C THR A 123 2.53 14.62 -19.28
N VAL A 124 2.85 15.44 -18.28
CA VAL A 124 3.69 16.64 -18.46
C VAL A 124 5.16 16.27 -18.70
N PHE A 125 5.72 15.34 -17.93
CA PHE A 125 7.12 14.94 -18.06
C PHE A 125 7.38 14.08 -19.30
N ILE A 126 6.47 13.15 -19.62
CA ILE A 126 6.61 12.20 -20.73
C ILE A 126 5.47 12.43 -21.73
N PRO A 127 5.56 13.49 -22.57
CA PRO A 127 4.58 13.73 -23.61
C PRO A 127 4.69 12.63 -24.69
N THR A 128 3.60 11.90 -24.95
CA THR A 128 3.59 10.76 -25.89
C THR A 128 3.54 11.17 -27.37
N LYS A 129 3.18 12.43 -27.66
CA LYS A 129 3.00 12.93 -29.03
C LYS A 129 4.13 13.83 -29.52
N ASP A 130 4.99 14.32 -28.62
CA ASP A 130 5.99 15.35 -28.95
C ASP A 130 7.39 14.94 -28.46
N ASN A 131 8.14 14.30 -29.37
CA ASN A 131 9.50 13.81 -29.10
C ASN A 131 10.49 14.94 -28.77
N ARG A 132 10.26 16.16 -29.29
CA ARG A 132 11.15 17.31 -29.02
C ARG A 132 10.95 17.83 -27.59
N ARG A 133 9.70 17.91 -27.12
CA ARG A 133 9.41 18.22 -25.72
C ARG A 133 9.89 17.14 -24.78
N LEU A 134 9.76 15.86 -25.14
CA LEU A 134 10.31 14.75 -24.36
C LEU A 134 11.82 14.88 -24.16
N PHE A 135 12.56 15.16 -25.25
CA PHE A 135 14.01 15.37 -25.17
C PHE A 135 14.36 16.59 -24.30
N SER A 136 13.63 17.70 -24.44
CA SER A 136 13.83 18.88 -23.60
C SER A 136 13.59 18.59 -22.10
N ASN A 137 12.53 17.86 -21.78
CA ASN A 137 12.22 17.45 -20.40
C ASN A 137 13.30 16.51 -19.85
N PHE A 138 13.81 15.59 -20.68
CA PHE A 138 14.89 14.70 -20.30
C PHE A 138 16.19 15.46 -19.99
N VAL A 139 16.58 16.41 -20.85
CA VAL A 139 17.76 17.25 -20.62
C VAL A 139 17.59 18.11 -19.37
N ALA A 140 16.41 18.71 -19.17
CA ALA A 140 16.10 19.48 -17.97
C ALA A 140 16.17 18.61 -16.70
N GLY A 141 15.61 17.40 -16.75
CA GLY A 141 15.68 16.43 -15.65
C GLY A 141 17.13 16.03 -15.32
N ALA A 142 17.94 15.72 -16.34
CA ALA A 142 19.35 15.40 -16.17
C ALA A 142 20.14 16.57 -15.55
N ALA A 143 19.89 17.80 -16.01
CA ALA A 143 20.51 19.00 -15.44
C ALA A 143 20.14 19.17 -13.96
N ILE A 144 18.86 19.03 -13.60
CA ILE A 144 18.40 19.10 -12.20
C ILE A 144 19.09 18.03 -11.35
N CYS A 145 19.15 16.77 -11.81
CA CYS A 145 19.82 15.69 -11.09
C CYS A 145 21.30 15.98 -10.84
N VAL A 146 22.00 16.51 -11.85
CA VAL A 146 23.41 16.91 -11.73
C VAL A 146 23.57 18.05 -10.71
N CYS A 147 22.72 19.08 -10.77
CA CYS A 147 22.73 20.17 -9.80
C CYS A 147 22.48 19.67 -8.37
N VAL A 148 21.48 18.81 -8.17
CA VAL A 148 21.16 18.25 -6.85
C VAL A 148 22.31 17.37 -6.35
N TYR A 149 22.95 16.58 -7.21
CA TYR A 149 24.12 15.80 -6.86
C TYR A 149 25.28 16.67 -6.39
N PHE A 150 25.58 17.77 -7.11
CA PHE A 150 26.62 18.71 -6.70
C PHE A 150 26.30 19.39 -5.37
N ILE A 151 25.05 19.80 -5.16
CA ILE A 151 24.62 20.39 -3.88
C ILE A 151 24.79 19.37 -2.74
N ALA A 152 24.32 18.13 -2.94
CA ALA A 152 24.47 17.07 -1.95
C ALA A 152 25.94 16.75 -1.67
N PHE A 153 26.79 16.72 -2.70
CA PHE A 153 28.22 16.52 -2.56
C PHE A 153 28.88 17.63 -1.74
N ILE A 154 28.55 18.91 -2.02
CA ILE A 154 29.04 20.04 -1.24
C ILE A 154 28.58 19.94 0.21
N LEU A 155 27.31 19.63 0.47
CA LEU A 155 26.77 19.48 1.82
C LEU A 155 27.48 18.40 2.63
N VAL A 156 27.88 17.28 1.99
CA VAL A 156 28.64 16.20 2.64
C VAL A 156 30.08 16.62 2.97
N GLN A 157 30.67 17.53 2.19
CA GLN A 157 32.04 18.02 2.41
C GLN A 157 32.14 19.13 3.46
N ILE A 158 31.02 19.71 3.90
CA ILE A 158 31.01 20.66 5.01
C ILE A 158 31.18 19.86 6.31
N PRO A 159 32.32 19.99 7.03
CA PRO A 159 32.48 19.36 8.33
C PRO A 159 31.44 19.94 9.31
N HIS A 160 30.80 19.07 10.08
CA HIS A 160 29.87 19.43 11.15
C HIS A 160 30.54 20.26 12.24
#